data_AF-A0A160T0N0-F1
#
_entry.id   AF-A0A160T0N0-F1
#
_cell.length_a   1.000
_cell.length_b   1.000
_cell.length_c   1.000
_cell.angle_alpha   90.00
_cell.angle_beta   90.00
_cell.angle_gamma   90.00
#
_symmetry.space_group_name_H-M   'P 1'
#
loop_
_entity.id
_entity.type
_entity.pdbx_description
1 polymer ?
#
loop_
_entity_poly.entity_id
_entity_poly.type
_entity_poly.pdbx_seq_one_letter_code
_entity_poly.pdbx_strand_id
1 'polypeptide(L)'
;MWNAAARVFLLALALLAAGCASVDPVVKIGLVAPFEGRQRAVGYDAIYSARLAVREINAAGGVGGHRVVLVALDDRGDAALAADAAASLGIDPGVVAVVGHYLPETTEAAAPLYAADGLALLPLGAPPFAPTDPAQLPPAFLEAYAAVTPFDETAGPLAGPTYDAFGLLALALAQAEQTTGGITRASVQEALGGLEYEGLTGVVYWP
;
A
#
# COMPACT_ATOMS: atom_id res chain seq x y z
N MET A 1 55.68 -8.26 -15.60
CA MET A 1 54.89 -9.35 -14.96
C MET A 1 54.24 -8.75 -13.73
N TRP A 2 52.91 -8.65 -13.67
CA TRP A 2 52.23 -8.12 -12.48
C TRP A 2 52.36 -9.12 -11.33
N ASN A 3 52.94 -8.71 -10.20
CA ASN A 3 53.16 -9.58 -9.04
C ASN A 3 51.81 -10.04 -8.47
N ALA A 4 51.73 -11.30 -8.00
CA ALA A 4 50.50 -11.91 -7.49
C ALA A 4 49.77 -11.05 -6.43
N ALA A 5 50.53 -10.30 -5.63
CA ALA A 5 50.00 -9.34 -4.66
C ALA A 5 49.14 -8.23 -5.28
N ALA A 6 49.50 -7.72 -6.47
CA ALA A 6 48.73 -6.69 -7.17
C ALA A 6 47.38 -7.22 -7.68
N ARG A 7 47.31 -8.50 -8.05
CA ARG A 7 46.07 -9.16 -8.48
C ARG A 7 45.11 -9.37 -7.31
N VAL A 8 45.63 -9.79 -6.15
CA VAL A 8 44.83 -9.96 -4.93
C VAL A 8 44.29 -8.62 -4.45
N PHE A 9 45.10 -7.56 -4.50
CA PHE A 9 44.69 -6.21 -4.12
C PHE A 9 43.60 -5.65 -5.05
N LEU A 10 43.73 -5.83 -6.37
CA LEU A 10 42.71 -5.41 -7.34
C LEU A 10 41.39 -6.18 -7.20
N LEU A 11 41.46 -7.49 -6.90
CA LEU A 11 40.26 -8.30 -6.63
C LEU A 11 39.56 -7.83 -5.35
N ALA A 12 40.31 -7.56 -4.28
CA ALA A 12 39.78 -7.05 -3.02
C ALA A 12 39.14 -5.66 -3.18
N LEU A 13 39.72 -4.79 -4.01
CA LEU A 13 39.18 -3.47 -4.31
C LEU A 13 37.89 -3.54 -5.15
N ALA A 14 37.80 -4.49 -6.10
CA ALA A 14 36.58 -4.75 -6.86
C ALA A 14 35.44 -5.32 -5.98
N LEU A 15 35.77 -6.17 -5.00
CA LEU A 15 34.83 -6.69 -3.99
C LEU A 15 34.33 -5.59 -3.04
N LEU A 16 35.18 -4.64 -2.66
CA LEU A 16 34.80 -3.48 -1.83
C LEU A 16 33.89 -2.50 -2.60
N ALA A 17 34.10 -2.33 -3.91
CA ALA A 17 33.25 -1.47 -4.74
C ALA A 17 31.86 -2.07 -5.01
N ALA A 18 31.71 -3.40 -4.95
CA ALA A 18 30.43 -4.10 -5.09
C ALA A 18 29.55 -4.05 -3.81
N GLY A 19 30.09 -3.56 -2.69
CA GLY A 19 29.38 -3.50 -1.39
C GLY A 19 28.55 -2.24 -1.16
N CYS A 20 28.63 -1.23 -2.03
CA CYS A 20 27.77 -0.05 -1.98
C CYS A 20 26.43 -0.35 -2.69
N ALA A 21 25.61 -1.23 -2.11
CA ALA A 21 24.20 -1.26 -2.46
C ALA A 21 23.58 0.05 -1.94
N SER A 22 23.09 0.91 -2.85
CA SER A 22 22.27 2.05 -2.47
C SER A 22 21.04 1.51 -1.72
N VAL A 23 20.70 2.11 -0.58
CA VAL A 23 19.44 1.80 0.09
C VAL A 23 18.31 2.12 -0.88
N ASP A 24 17.46 1.14 -1.17
CA ASP A 24 16.29 1.32 -2.03
C ASP A 24 15.46 2.51 -1.51
N PRO A 25 15.06 3.45 -2.38
CA PRO A 25 14.20 4.56 -1.99
C PRO A 25 12.87 4.03 -1.43
N VAL A 26 12.18 4.85 -0.64
CA VAL A 26 10.93 4.46 0.03
C VAL A 26 9.77 5.29 -0.52
N VAL A 27 8.68 4.62 -0.84
CA VAL A 27 7.37 5.23 -1.10
C VAL A 27 6.41 4.89 0.05
N LYS A 28 5.66 5.89 0.53
CA LYS A 28 4.69 5.68 1.62
C LYS A 28 3.26 5.64 1.10
N ILE A 29 2.48 4.71 1.62
CA ILE A 29 1.04 4.59 1.38
C ILE A 29 0.34 4.79 2.73
N GLY A 30 -0.63 5.72 2.76
CA GLY A 30 -1.49 5.92 3.91
C GLY A 30 -2.50 4.77 4.03
N LEU A 31 -2.73 4.30 5.25
CA LEU A 31 -3.85 3.41 5.57
C LEU A 31 -4.68 4.09 6.66
N VAL A 32 -5.95 4.39 6.39
CA VAL A 32 -6.83 4.98 7.40
C VAL A 32 -8.06 4.11 7.60
N ALA A 33 -8.23 3.62 8.83
CA ALA A 33 -9.27 2.67 9.20
C ALA A 33 -9.59 2.79 10.71
N PRO A 34 -10.75 2.28 11.16
CA PRO A 34 -11.09 2.26 12.58
C PRO A 34 -10.32 1.15 13.29
N PHE A 35 -9.12 1.42 13.78
CA PHE A 35 -8.31 0.46 14.53
C PHE A 35 -8.78 0.31 15.98
N GLU A 36 -9.50 1.31 16.48
CA GLU A 36 -10.15 1.26 17.79
C GLU A 36 -11.67 1.50 17.72
N GLY A 37 -12.34 1.31 18.86
CA GLY A 37 -13.75 1.61 19.02
C GLY A 37 -14.67 0.51 18.47
N ARG A 38 -15.90 0.91 18.11
CA ARG A 38 -16.98 -0.03 17.75
C ARG A 38 -16.73 -0.77 16.45
N GLN A 39 -15.95 -0.18 15.55
CA GLN A 39 -15.69 -0.70 14.21
C GLN A 39 -14.32 -1.38 14.08
N ARG A 40 -13.65 -1.71 15.20
CA ARG A 40 -12.31 -2.33 15.22
C ARG A 40 -12.13 -3.58 14.35
N ALA A 41 -13.20 -4.35 14.14
CA ALA A 41 -13.16 -5.53 13.27
C ALA A 41 -12.80 -5.15 11.81
N VAL A 42 -13.30 -4.00 11.34
CA VAL A 42 -12.93 -3.43 10.04
C VAL A 42 -11.45 -3.01 10.04
N GLY A 43 -10.96 -2.43 11.14
CA GLY A 43 -9.55 -2.12 11.31
C GLY A 43 -8.64 -3.35 11.24
N TYR A 44 -9.09 -4.50 11.72
CA TYR A 44 -8.35 -5.77 11.63
C TYR A 44 -8.26 -6.25 10.18
N ASP A 45 -9.38 -6.28 9.46
CA ASP A 45 -9.40 -6.56 8.02
C ASP A 45 -8.41 -5.66 7.26
N ALA A 46 -8.44 -4.36 7.57
CA ALA A 46 -7.59 -3.35 6.96
C ALA A 46 -6.10 -3.61 7.21
N ILE A 47 -5.68 -3.67 8.49
CA ILE A 47 -4.26 -3.69 8.83
C ILE A 47 -3.58 -5.00 8.43
N TYR A 48 -4.26 -6.14 8.55
CA TYR A 48 -3.66 -7.43 8.23
C TYR A 48 -3.55 -7.63 6.72
N SER A 49 -4.57 -7.26 5.95
CA SER A 49 -4.48 -7.30 4.49
C SER A 49 -3.46 -6.31 3.94
N ALA A 50 -3.43 -5.08 4.46
CA ALA A 50 -2.43 -4.09 4.04
C ALA A 50 -1.01 -4.58 4.32
N ARG A 51 -0.75 -5.11 5.52
CA ARG A 51 0.57 -5.67 5.88
C ARG A 51 0.95 -6.86 5.00
N LEU A 52 -0.01 -7.73 4.71
CA LEU A 52 0.20 -8.88 3.82
C LEU A 52 0.60 -8.40 2.42
N ALA A 53 -0.20 -7.52 1.81
CA ALA A 53 0.06 -6.98 0.48
C ALA A 53 1.41 -6.26 0.42
N VAL A 54 1.69 -5.34 1.37
CA VAL A 54 2.96 -4.63 1.43
C VAL A 54 4.13 -5.58 1.62
N ARG A 55 4.01 -6.62 2.44
CA ARG A 55 5.06 -7.64 2.61
C ARG A 55 5.34 -8.36 1.30
N GLU A 56 4.32 -8.78 0.58
CA GLU A 56 4.46 -9.54 -0.67
C GLU A 56 5.01 -8.68 -1.81
N ILE A 57 4.49 -7.46 -1.97
CA ILE A 57 5.04 -6.45 -2.90
C ILE A 57 6.54 -6.27 -2.66
N ASN A 58 6.91 -6.08 -1.40
CA ASN A 58 8.29 -5.90 -1.00
C ASN A 58 9.13 -7.18 -1.17
N ALA A 59 8.58 -8.36 -0.89
CA ALA A 59 9.28 -9.63 -1.11
C ALA A 59 9.55 -9.88 -2.60
N ALA A 60 8.70 -9.36 -3.48
CA ALA A 60 8.86 -9.37 -4.93
C ALA A 60 9.86 -8.31 -5.46
N GLY A 61 10.53 -7.57 -4.58
CA GLY A 61 11.52 -6.55 -4.96
C GLY A 61 11.03 -5.11 -4.86
N GLY A 62 9.81 -4.88 -4.34
CA GLY A 62 9.23 -3.54 -4.23
C GLY A 62 8.56 -3.08 -5.54
N VAL A 63 8.36 -1.77 -5.68
CA VAL A 63 7.70 -1.18 -6.84
C VAL A 63 8.59 -0.13 -7.48
N GLY A 64 8.97 -0.34 -8.75
CA GLY A 64 9.81 0.63 -9.45
C GLY A 64 11.14 0.91 -8.73
N GLY A 65 11.75 -0.11 -8.11
CA GLY A 65 12.95 0.03 -7.28
C GLY A 65 12.72 0.65 -5.90
N HIS A 66 11.47 0.98 -5.53
CA HIS A 66 11.12 1.54 -4.23
C HIS A 66 10.58 0.47 -3.26
N ARG A 67 10.95 0.58 -1.99
CA ARG A 67 10.31 -0.13 -0.88
C ARG A 67 9.00 0.56 -0.52
N VAL A 68 7.95 -0.23 -0.33
CA VAL A 68 6.65 0.28 0.12
C VAL A 68 6.59 0.27 1.64
N VAL A 69 6.18 1.38 2.24
CA VAL A 69 5.96 1.51 3.70
C VAL A 69 4.55 2.02 3.98
N LEU A 70 3.92 1.47 5.02
CA LEU A 70 2.61 1.90 5.48
C LEU A 70 2.73 3.05 6.49
N VAL A 71 1.87 4.06 6.33
CA VAL A 71 1.58 5.06 7.35
C VAL A 71 0.13 4.85 7.78
N ALA A 72 -0.05 4.13 8.88
CA ALA A 72 -1.38 3.76 9.37
C ALA A 72 -1.89 4.77 10.42
N LEU A 73 -3.09 5.32 10.23
CA LEU A 73 -3.76 6.22 11.16
C LEU A 73 -5.15 5.70 11.54
N ASP A 74 -5.54 5.86 12.80
CA ASP A 74 -6.84 5.45 13.32
C ASP A 74 -7.86 6.58 13.18
N ASP A 75 -8.99 6.33 12.53
CA ASP A 75 -10.12 7.26 12.48
C ASP A 75 -11.25 6.91 13.46
N ARG A 76 -11.19 5.74 14.12
CA ARG A 76 -12.21 5.21 15.05
C ARG A 76 -13.63 5.14 14.47
N GLY A 77 -13.79 5.30 13.16
CA GLY A 77 -15.08 5.47 12.49
C GLY A 77 -15.75 6.81 12.80
N ASP A 78 -14.97 7.85 13.12
CA ASP A 78 -15.44 9.20 13.43
C ASP A 78 -15.03 10.19 12.32
N ALA A 79 -15.97 11.02 11.88
CA ALA A 79 -15.78 11.94 10.76
C ALA A 79 -14.74 13.04 11.05
N ALA A 80 -14.66 13.54 12.29
CA ALA A 80 -13.69 14.57 12.64
C ALA A 80 -12.28 13.99 12.69
N LEU A 81 -12.11 12.81 13.29
CA LEU A 81 -10.83 12.11 13.31
C LEU A 81 -10.38 11.68 11.91
N ALA A 82 -11.31 11.32 11.02
CA ALA A 82 -11.01 11.04 9.62
C ALA A 82 -10.43 12.27 8.90
N ALA A 83 -11.01 13.45 9.13
CA ALA A 83 -10.48 14.71 8.59
C ALA A 83 -9.09 15.05 9.16
N ASP A 84 -8.87 14.85 10.46
CA ASP A 84 -7.57 15.06 11.10
C ASP A 84 -6.50 14.10 10.56
N ALA A 85 -6.86 12.83 10.33
CA ALA A 85 -5.97 11.84 9.71
C ALA A 85 -5.60 12.24 8.29
N ALA A 86 -6.57 12.71 7.49
CA ALA A 86 -6.33 13.17 6.12
C ALA A 86 -5.38 14.36 6.08
N ALA A 87 -5.63 15.39 6.91
CA ALA A 87 -4.75 16.54 7.04
C ALA A 87 -3.34 16.14 7.50
N SER A 88 -3.22 15.17 8.41
CA SER A 88 -1.93 14.67 8.90
C SER A 88 -1.11 13.97 7.81
N LEU A 89 -1.74 13.15 6.98
CA LEU A 89 -1.08 12.50 5.83
C LEU A 89 -0.67 13.51 4.76
N GLY A 90 -1.48 14.55 4.56
CA GLY A 90 -1.22 15.64 3.63
C GLY A 90 0.13 16.35 3.85
N ILE A 91 0.55 16.46 5.12
CA ILE A 91 1.81 17.12 5.54
C ILE A 91 3.06 16.39 5.02
N ASP A 92 3.03 15.06 4.89
CA ASP A 92 4.19 14.27 4.46
C ASP A 92 4.20 14.10 2.94
N PRO A 93 5.12 14.75 2.20
CA PRO A 93 5.19 14.62 0.74
C PRO A 93 5.60 13.21 0.28
N GLY A 94 6.12 12.37 1.17
CA GLY A 94 6.44 10.98 0.87
C GLY A 94 5.23 10.05 0.82
N VAL A 95 4.06 10.49 1.30
CA VAL A 95 2.78 9.79 1.16
C VAL A 95 2.18 10.14 -0.20
N VAL A 96 2.06 9.14 -1.06
CA VAL A 96 1.66 9.34 -2.48
C VAL A 96 0.24 8.89 -2.81
N ALA A 97 -0.35 8.05 -1.95
CA ALA A 97 -1.74 7.62 -2.03
C ALA A 97 -2.23 7.13 -0.67
N VAL A 98 -3.54 7.02 -0.51
CA VAL A 98 -4.21 6.54 0.70
C VAL A 98 -5.19 5.43 0.33
N VAL A 99 -5.14 4.34 1.08
CA VAL A 99 -6.14 3.27 1.11
C VAL A 99 -6.99 3.46 2.37
N GLY A 100 -8.29 3.60 2.22
CA GLY A 100 -9.21 4.07 3.25
C GLY A 100 -10.12 5.16 2.68
N HIS A 101 -11.09 5.68 3.39
CA HIS A 101 -11.60 5.19 4.66
C HIS A 101 -12.56 4.02 4.42
N TYR A 102 -13.08 3.44 5.49
CA TYR A 102 -13.92 2.24 5.41
C TYR A 102 -15.40 2.48 5.69
N LEU A 103 -15.78 3.70 6.09
CA LEU A 103 -17.17 4.09 6.30
C LEU A 103 -17.53 5.27 5.38
N PRO A 104 -18.79 5.38 4.92
CA PRO A 104 -19.22 6.49 4.09
C PRO A 104 -18.97 7.86 4.73
N GLU A 105 -19.31 8.02 6.01
CA GLU A 105 -19.19 9.28 6.74
C GLU A 105 -17.73 9.73 6.94
N THR A 106 -16.80 8.79 7.13
CA THR A 106 -15.38 9.11 7.26
C THR A 106 -14.75 9.42 5.91
N THR A 107 -15.17 8.70 4.86
CA THR A 107 -14.78 8.98 3.48
C THR A 107 -15.24 10.37 3.03
N GLU A 108 -16.49 10.73 3.31
CA GLU A 108 -17.07 12.03 2.96
C GLU A 108 -16.32 13.20 3.63
N ALA A 109 -15.94 13.04 4.90
CA ALA A 109 -15.22 14.06 5.64
C ALA A 109 -13.77 14.25 5.15
N ALA A 110 -13.10 13.17 4.75
CA ALA A 110 -11.68 13.18 4.40
C ALA A 110 -11.38 13.45 2.92
N ALA A 111 -12.23 12.99 2.01
CA ALA A 111 -12.05 13.12 0.56
C ALA A 111 -11.67 14.54 0.07
N PRO A 112 -12.33 15.64 0.51
CA PRO A 112 -11.97 16.98 0.03
C PRO A 112 -10.57 17.43 0.47
N LEU A 113 -10.05 16.93 1.60
CA LEU A 113 -8.71 17.26 2.08
C LEU A 113 -7.64 16.57 1.23
N TYR A 114 -7.82 15.29 0.93
CA TYR A 114 -6.93 14.58 0.02
C TYR A 114 -6.92 15.20 -1.38
N ALA A 115 -8.09 15.58 -1.89
CA ALA A 115 -8.19 16.25 -3.19
C ALA A 115 -7.44 17.59 -3.22
N ALA A 116 -7.53 18.40 -2.16
CA ALA A 116 -6.80 19.66 -2.04
C ALA A 116 -5.27 19.48 -2.06
N ASP A 117 -4.79 18.36 -1.53
CA ASP A 117 -3.38 18.00 -1.43
C ASP A 117 -2.85 17.17 -2.62
N GLY A 118 -3.71 16.91 -3.61
CA GLY A 118 -3.41 16.05 -4.76
C GLY A 118 -3.15 14.59 -4.37
N LEU A 119 -3.60 14.15 -3.19
CA LEU A 119 -3.37 12.81 -2.68
C LEU A 119 -4.48 11.87 -3.17
N ALA A 120 -4.14 10.80 -3.88
CA ALA A 120 -5.12 9.84 -4.36
C ALA A 120 -5.75 9.09 -3.18
N LEU A 121 -7.08 8.99 -3.15
CA LEU A 121 -7.84 8.20 -2.18
C LEU A 121 -8.46 6.99 -2.86
N LEU A 122 -8.21 5.79 -2.32
CA LEU A 122 -8.89 4.55 -2.67
C LEU A 122 -9.84 4.19 -1.50
N PRO A 123 -11.13 4.60 -1.55
CA PRO A 123 -12.10 4.34 -0.49
C PRO A 123 -12.58 2.89 -0.48
N LEU A 124 -12.84 2.37 0.72
CA LEU A 124 -13.32 1.01 0.95
C LEU A 124 -14.78 1.02 1.40
N GLY A 125 -15.46 -0.11 1.20
CA GLY A 125 -16.86 -0.29 1.62
C GLY A 125 -17.88 0.08 0.54
N ALA A 126 -17.43 0.58 -0.61
CA ALA A 126 -18.23 0.86 -1.80
C ALA A 126 -17.47 0.45 -3.07
N PRO A 127 -18.14 0.26 -4.21
CA PRO A 127 -17.46 -0.02 -5.47
C PRO A 127 -16.34 1.00 -5.79
N PRO A 128 -15.19 0.56 -6.30
CA PRO A 128 -14.90 -0.81 -6.74
C PRO A 128 -14.50 -1.77 -5.61
N PHE A 129 -14.26 -1.29 -4.40
CA PHE A 129 -13.82 -2.08 -3.24
C PHE A 129 -14.94 -2.36 -2.23
N ALA A 130 -16.02 -2.98 -2.72
CA ALA A 130 -17.18 -3.34 -1.91
C ALA A 130 -16.89 -4.57 -1.01
N PRO A 131 -17.57 -4.71 0.14
CA PRO A 131 -17.44 -5.89 0.99
C PRO A 131 -17.74 -7.18 0.20
N THR A 132 -16.91 -8.20 0.38
CA THR A 132 -17.04 -9.52 -0.27
C THR A 132 -17.22 -10.60 0.77
N ASP A 133 -17.91 -11.69 0.45
CA ASP A 133 -18.01 -12.85 1.35
C ASP A 133 -16.62 -13.50 1.51
N PRO A 134 -16.05 -13.58 2.73
CA PRO A 134 -14.74 -14.19 2.95
C PRO A 134 -14.65 -15.65 2.48
N ALA A 135 -15.77 -16.37 2.43
CA ALA A 135 -15.81 -17.74 1.93
C ALA A 135 -15.52 -17.86 0.43
N GLN A 136 -15.61 -16.75 -0.32
CA GLN A 136 -15.29 -16.68 -1.74
C GLN A 136 -13.82 -16.34 -2.00
N LEU A 137 -13.06 -15.97 -0.97
CA LEU A 137 -11.65 -15.60 -1.13
C LEU A 137 -10.78 -16.84 -1.41
N PRO A 138 -9.71 -16.70 -2.21
CA PRO A 138 -8.84 -17.83 -2.53
C PRO A 138 -8.23 -18.48 -1.28
N PRO A 139 -8.18 -19.83 -1.18
CA PRO A 139 -7.61 -20.50 -0.01
C PRO A 139 -6.17 -20.10 0.31
N ALA A 140 -5.35 -19.85 -0.73
CA ALA A 140 -3.98 -19.38 -0.56
C ALA A 140 -3.90 -18.00 0.11
N PHE A 141 -4.83 -17.10 -0.21
CA PHE A 141 -4.92 -15.81 0.48
C PHE A 141 -5.32 -15.99 1.94
N LEU A 142 -6.33 -16.81 2.21
CA LEU A 142 -6.79 -17.06 3.59
C LEU A 142 -5.68 -17.68 4.46
N GLU A 143 -4.88 -18.58 3.91
CA GLU A 143 -3.69 -19.16 4.57
C GLU A 143 -2.62 -18.08 4.83
N ALA A 144 -2.30 -17.26 3.82
CA ALA A 144 -1.30 -16.20 3.95
C ALA A 144 -1.73 -15.09 4.92
N TYR A 145 -3.04 -14.79 4.96
CA TYR A 145 -3.66 -13.86 5.90
C TYR A 145 -3.58 -14.40 7.33
N ALA A 146 -3.98 -15.66 7.55
CA ALA A 146 -3.87 -16.31 8.86
C ALA A 146 -2.41 -16.35 9.38
N ALA A 147 -1.43 -16.44 8.46
CA ALA A 147 -0.01 -16.43 8.82
C ALA A 147 0.53 -15.04 9.25
N VAL A 148 -0.19 -13.94 9.00
CA VAL A 148 0.18 -12.58 9.45
C VAL A 148 -0.68 -12.04 10.57
N THR A 149 -1.76 -12.73 10.93
CA THR A 149 -2.68 -12.35 11.98
C THR A 149 -2.31 -13.00 13.31
N PRO A 150 -2.23 -12.26 14.42
CA PRO A 150 -2.16 -12.85 15.74
C PRO A 150 -3.54 -13.37 16.19
N PHE A 151 -3.55 -14.29 17.16
CA PHE A 151 -4.74 -14.71 17.93
C PHE A 151 -5.93 -15.28 17.12
N ASP A 152 -5.67 -16.00 16.04
CA ASP A 152 -6.68 -16.69 15.22
C ASP A 152 -7.74 -15.76 14.58
N GLU A 153 -7.43 -14.46 14.41
CA GLU A 153 -8.29 -13.53 13.65
C GLU A 153 -8.44 -14.01 12.20
N THR A 154 -9.69 -14.14 11.73
CA THR A 154 -9.99 -14.57 10.37
C THR A 154 -10.30 -13.39 9.47
N ALA A 155 -10.04 -13.51 8.18
CA ALA A 155 -10.41 -12.49 7.19
C ALA A 155 -11.92 -12.20 7.22
N GLY A 156 -12.28 -10.93 7.45
CA GLY A 156 -13.63 -10.42 7.31
C GLY A 156 -13.90 -9.86 5.91
N PRO A 157 -15.11 -9.29 5.70
CA PRO A 157 -15.58 -8.91 4.37
C PRO A 157 -14.75 -7.85 3.65
N LEU A 158 -13.92 -7.10 4.36
CA LEU A 158 -13.09 -6.02 3.81
C LEU A 158 -11.62 -6.43 3.66
N ALA A 159 -11.26 -7.65 4.06
CA ALA A 159 -9.89 -8.15 3.93
C ALA A 159 -9.47 -8.28 2.46
N GLY A 160 -10.26 -8.97 1.64
CA GLY A 160 -10.00 -9.11 0.19
C GLY A 160 -9.97 -7.76 -0.54
N PRO A 161 -11.01 -6.91 -0.42
CA PRO A 161 -11.02 -5.59 -1.05
C PRO A 161 -9.84 -4.69 -0.65
N THR A 162 -9.42 -4.74 0.62
CA THR A 162 -8.22 -4.00 1.05
C THR A 162 -6.98 -4.52 0.34
N TYR A 163 -6.79 -5.84 0.29
CA TYR A 163 -5.65 -6.44 -0.39
C TYR A 163 -5.61 -6.03 -1.87
N ASP A 164 -6.77 -6.06 -2.54
CA ASP A 164 -6.89 -5.68 -3.94
C ASP A 164 -6.62 -4.18 -4.17
N ALA A 165 -7.02 -3.30 -3.25
CA ALA A 165 -6.68 -1.88 -3.31
C ALA A 165 -5.16 -1.65 -3.28
N PHE A 166 -4.43 -2.41 -2.46
CA PHE A 166 -2.96 -2.36 -2.46
C PHE A 166 -2.35 -2.95 -3.73
N GLY A 167 -2.95 -4.00 -4.31
CA GLY A 167 -2.53 -4.59 -5.57
C GLY A 167 -2.68 -3.63 -6.76
N LEU A 168 -3.86 -3.00 -6.90
CA LEU A 168 -4.12 -1.95 -7.88
C LEU A 168 -3.15 -0.78 -7.70
N LEU A 169 -2.96 -0.33 -6.45
CA LEU A 169 -2.07 0.78 -6.18
C LEU A 169 -0.61 0.42 -6.53
N ALA A 170 -0.14 -0.79 -6.22
CA ALA A 170 1.19 -1.23 -6.62
C ALA A 170 1.39 -1.21 -8.16
N LEU A 171 0.36 -1.59 -8.91
CA LEU A 171 0.37 -1.46 -10.38
C LEU A 171 0.49 0.01 -10.82
N ALA A 172 -0.30 0.90 -10.20
CA ALA A 172 -0.24 2.34 -10.49
C ALA A 172 1.13 2.95 -10.14
N LEU A 173 1.70 2.59 -8.99
CA LEU A 173 3.03 3.03 -8.57
C LEU A 173 4.11 2.56 -9.56
N ALA A 174 4.01 1.32 -10.05
CA ALA A 174 4.95 0.78 -11.03
C ALA A 174 4.84 1.51 -12.37
N GLN A 175 3.61 1.77 -12.82
CA GLN A 175 3.32 2.51 -14.04
C GLN A 175 3.84 3.94 -13.94
N ALA A 176 3.61 4.62 -12.81
CA ALA A 176 4.08 5.99 -12.56
C ALA A 176 5.61 6.10 -12.66
N GLU A 177 6.34 5.15 -12.07
CA GLU A 177 7.80 5.09 -12.19
C GLU A 177 8.23 4.86 -13.65
N GLN A 178 7.58 3.92 -14.35
CA GLN A 178 7.93 3.58 -15.73
C GLN A 178 7.69 4.72 -16.71
N THR A 179 6.63 5.51 -16.53
CA THR A 179 6.26 6.60 -17.46
C THR A 179 6.95 7.92 -17.15
N THR A 180 7.17 8.23 -15.87
CA THR A 180 7.66 9.54 -15.44
C THR A 180 9.07 9.52 -14.84
N GLY A 181 9.60 8.34 -14.48
CA GLY A 181 10.88 8.19 -13.78
C GLY A 181 10.83 8.63 -12.32
N GLY A 182 9.64 8.74 -11.73
CA GLY A 182 9.47 9.04 -10.31
C GLY A 182 8.05 8.80 -9.78
N ILE A 183 7.96 8.31 -8.56
CA ILE A 183 6.68 8.11 -7.86
C ILE A 183 6.32 9.38 -7.08
N THR A 184 5.37 10.16 -7.62
CA THR A 184 4.84 11.38 -7.01
C THR A 184 3.32 11.29 -6.92
N ARG A 185 2.68 12.10 -6.06
CA ARG A 185 1.21 12.20 -5.99
C ARG A 185 0.56 12.37 -7.37
N ALA A 186 1.10 13.26 -8.20
CA ALA A 186 0.58 13.53 -9.53
C ALA A 186 0.75 12.33 -10.49
N SER A 187 1.94 11.72 -10.54
CA SER A 187 2.18 10.56 -11.42
C SER A 187 1.37 9.34 -10.99
N VAL A 188 1.10 9.17 -9.69
CA VAL A 188 0.23 8.11 -9.18
C VAL A 188 -1.24 8.35 -9.53
N GLN A 189 -1.74 9.59 -9.39
CA GLN A 189 -3.10 9.93 -9.81
C GLN A 189 -3.32 9.71 -11.32
N GLU A 190 -2.36 10.14 -12.14
CA GLU A 190 -2.40 9.90 -13.59
C GLU A 190 -2.36 8.40 -13.91
N ALA A 191 -1.45 7.66 -13.26
CA ALA A 191 -1.31 6.23 -13.48
C ALA A 191 -2.53 5.42 -13.04
N LEU A 192 -3.28 5.87 -12.03
CA LEU A 192 -4.51 5.21 -11.57
C LEU A 192 -5.65 5.28 -12.59
N GLY A 193 -5.74 6.36 -13.36
CA GLY A 193 -6.86 6.62 -14.26
C GLY A 193 -7.04 5.52 -15.32
N GLY A 194 -8.20 4.86 -15.29
CA GLY A 194 -8.54 3.79 -16.23
C GLY A 194 -7.80 2.47 -16.01
N LEU A 195 -7.17 2.26 -14.85
CA LEU A 195 -6.51 0.98 -14.55
C LEU A 195 -7.51 -0.16 -14.38
N GLU A 196 -7.12 -1.31 -14.89
CA GLU A 196 -7.74 -2.59 -14.61
C GLU A 196 -6.75 -3.47 -13.82
N TYR A 197 -7.26 -4.09 -12.76
CA TYR A 197 -6.51 -4.99 -11.91
C TYR A 197 -7.33 -6.26 -11.66
N GLU A 198 -6.76 -7.42 -12.00
CA GLU A 198 -7.35 -8.71 -11.67
C GLU A 198 -6.93 -9.11 -10.24
N GLY A 199 -7.84 -8.90 -9.29
CA GLY A 199 -7.63 -9.12 -7.86
C GLY A 199 -8.30 -10.39 -7.33
N LEU A 200 -8.21 -10.57 -6.01
CA LEU A 200 -8.86 -11.65 -5.27
C LEU A 200 -10.38 -11.59 -5.35
N THR A 201 -10.93 -10.38 -5.44
CA THR A 201 -12.37 -10.11 -5.46
C THR A 201 -12.94 -9.96 -6.89
N GLY A 202 -12.10 -10.23 -7.90
CA GLY A 202 -12.44 -10.12 -9.32
C GLY A 202 -11.72 -8.94 -9.99
N VAL A 203 -12.25 -8.51 -11.14
CA VAL A 203 -11.67 -7.38 -11.88
C VAL A 203 -12.07 -6.07 -11.23
N VAL A 204 -11.08 -5.34 -10.73
CA VAL A 204 -11.18 -3.99 -10.22
C VAL A 204 -10.89 -3.02 -11.37
N TYR A 205 -11.84 -2.14 -11.67
CA TYR A 205 -11.65 -1.02 -12.59
C TYR A 205 -11.62 0.29 -11.80
N TRP A 206 -10.56 1.07 -11.99
CA TRP A 206 -10.44 2.41 -11.44
C TRP A 206 -10.78 3.45 -12.51
N PRO A 207 -11.82 4.29 -12.30
CA PRO A 207 -12.30 5.23 -13.31
C PRO A 207 -11.36 6.41 -13.56
#